data_AF-A0AAN7ZNN0-F1
#
_entry.id   AF-A0AAN7ZNN0-F1
#
_cell.length_a   1.000
_cell.length_b   1.000
_cell.length_c   1.000
_cell.angle_alpha   90.00
_cell.angle_beta   90.00
_cell.angle_gamma   90.00
#
_symmetry.space_group_name_H-M   'P 1'
#
loop_
_entity.id
_entity.type
_entity.pdbx_description
1 polymer ?
#
loop_
_entity_poly.entity_id
_entity_poly.type
_entity_poly.pdbx_seq_one_letter_code
_entity_poly.pdbx_strand_id
1 'polypeptide(L)'
;MFGSAIKLHPEDFVCAVCKNYLSSAPIYLSEDSRDICSDCVQSNVDKPYRNVALEKILVKIFFPCKNQTYGCTTAYKFGEEEEHRSKCCFKQVHCPFRRNHGCQWNGTYGKIHEHVNKDHDKLLKKHAKFLINLNQNEKHTFIVSNGNFFVVDYMNDLNSGILKYNIAIFEPNIAEQKSTIKLVSECDPDSMIQIKGGECVSYSNELFEWIPENIIDLNKTKLLLNNPTSIWISFTVQVQQNANAKLVKSKISDFFKCVQCSSNLKLPIFEHNNKLICSYCYYSPRITKENFKMIAPDSSISRLLAEENYQCRNKHCGQIIKGNSIVKHEISCPFRLHKCFVCDNELVQSVAKEHYINHGVEYFTDEYNQKNVNGMHKLRKIFTLLENEIIYITINCIGIQPTLKVQQDFVVHNYKLIMELKCAHNQCQFPSEKYVLNAYGQTTTLLTSNLPKCFHEQVNVKFYFSSSILCNN
;
A
#
# COMPACT_ATOMS: atom_id res chain seq x y z
N MET A 1 21.67 9.66 39.51
CA MET A 1 20.94 8.38 39.38
C MET A 1 19.50 8.67 39.79
N PHE A 2 18.43 8.58 39.00
CA PHE A 2 18.15 8.00 37.68
C PHE A 2 17.09 8.87 37.01
N GLY A 3 17.14 8.96 35.69
CA GLY A 3 16.10 9.58 34.87
C GLY A 3 16.09 8.96 33.48
N SER A 4 16.37 7.66 33.37
CA SER A 4 16.10 6.92 32.15
C SER A 4 14.60 6.92 31.95
N ALA A 5 14.11 7.74 31.02
CA ALA A 5 12.72 7.68 30.58
C ALA A 5 12.41 6.21 30.25
N ILE A 6 11.39 5.64 30.90
CA ILE A 6 10.92 4.29 30.63
C ILE A 6 10.53 4.26 29.14
N LYS A 7 11.28 3.53 28.32
CA LYS A 7 10.92 3.25 26.94
C LYS A 7 9.84 2.19 26.98
N LEU A 8 8.63 2.58 26.63
CA LEU A 8 7.49 1.66 26.51
C LEU A 8 7.54 1.02 25.13
N HIS A 9 7.62 -0.31 25.06
CA HIS A 9 7.63 -1.02 23.79
C HIS A 9 6.22 -1.54 23.47
N PRO A 10 5.71 -1.40 22.23
CA PRO A 10 4.36 -1.86 21.88
C PRO A 10 4.12 -3.35 22.13
N GLU A 11 5.17 -4.16 22.06
CA GLU A 11 5.20 -5.60 22.33
C GLU A 11 4.81 -5.96 23.77
N ASP A 12 4.99 -5.02 24.71
CA ASP A 12 4.61 -5.20 26.11
C ASP A 12 3.09 -5.08 26.32
N PHE A 13 2.34 -4.56 25.33
CA PHE A 13 0.92 -4.24 25.44
C PHE A 13 0.08 -5.07 24.49
N VAL A 14 -0.08 -6.35 24.83
CA VAL A 14 -0.85 -7.32 24.05
C VAL A 14 -2.00 -7.91 24.87
N CYS A 15 -3.11 -8.21 24.19
CA CYS A 15 -4.24 -8.88 24.80
C CYS A 15 -3.85 -10.28 25.26
N ALA A 16 -4.21 -10.62 26.50
CA ALA A 16 -3.90 -11.91 27.09
C ALA A 16 -4.53 -13.10 26.33
N VAL A 17 -5.65 -12.87 25.65
CA VAL A 17 -6.42 -13.88 24.91
C VAL A 17 -5.92 -13.99 23.47
N CYS A 18 -6.13 -12.98 22.63
CA CYS A 18 -5.84 -13.05 21.19
C CYS A 18 -4.40 -12.70 20.82
N LYS A 19 -3.58 -12.22 21.78
CA LYS A 19 -2.20 -11.76 21.56
C LYS A 19 -2.03 -10.59 20.59
N ASN A 20 -3.13 -9.98 20.13
CA ASN A 20 -3.07 -8.73 19.36
C ASN A 20 -2.69 -7.56 20.26
N TYR A 21 -2.10 -6.52 19.67
CA TYR A 21 -1.80 -5.27 20.38
C TYR A 21 -3.06 -4.65 20.98
N LEU A 22 -2.92 -4.06 22.17
CA LEU A 22 -3.95 -3.28 22.84
C LEU A 22 -3.99 -1.86 22.28
N SER A 23 -4.24 -1.74 20.99
CA SER A 23 -4.15 -0.49 20.23
C SER A 23 -5.38 0.41 20.31
N SER A 24 -6.47 -0.08 20.89
CA SER A 24 -7.76 0.62 20.92
C SER A 24 -8.45 0.44 22.27
N ALA A 25 -9.22 1.46 22.67
CA ALA A 25 -10.11 1.40 23.82
C ALA A 25 -11.48 0.80 23.43
N PRO A 26 -12.23 0.20 24.36
CA PRO A 26 -11.88 -0.02 25.77
C PRO A 26 -10.94 -1.22 25.99
N ILE A 27 -10.02 -1.08 26.96
CA ILE A 27 -9.18 -2.18 27.46
C ILE A 27 -9.70 -2.61 28.82
N TYR A 28 -9.74 -3.93 29.06
CA TYR A 28 -10.25 -4.52 30.29
C TYR A 28 -9.18 -5.29 31.04
N LEU A 29 -9.30 -5.32 32.35
CA LEU A 29 -8.51 -6.13 33.26
C LEU A 29 -9.34 -7.34 33.68
N SER A 30 -8.79 -8.53 33.47
CA SER A 30 -9.31 -9.78 34.01
C SER A 30 -9.13 -9.87 35.53
N GLU A 31 -9.84 -10.79 36.20
CA GLU A 31 -9.63 -11.08 37.62
C GLU A 31 -8.17 -11.48 37.92
N ASP A 32 -7.51 -12.18 36.98
CA ASP A 32 -6.09 -12.54 37.06
C ASP A 32 -5.12 -11.36 36.78
N SER A 33 -5.62 -10.12 36.76
CA SER A 33 -4.83 -8.91 36.46
C SER A 33 -4.14 -8.92 35.08
N ARG A 34 -4.78 -9.56 34.10
CA ARG A 34 -4.31 -9.61 32.70
C ARG A 34 -5.13 -8.67 31.82
N ASP A 35 -4.47 -7.94 30.92
CA ASP A 35 -5.15 -7.01 30.01
C ASP A 35 -5.80 -7.73 28.82
N ILE A 36 -7.02 -7.33 28.50
CA ILE A 36 -7.90 -7.95 27.50
C ILE A 36 -8.52 -6.85 26.62
N CYS A 37 -8.54 -7.07 25.30
CA CYS A 37 -9.17 -6.13 24.36
C CYS A 37 -10.70 -6.20 24.39
N SER A 38 -11.35 -5.19 23.82
CA SER A 38 -12.81 -5.11 23.66
C SER A 38 -13.44 -6.35 23.03
N ASP A 39 -12.78 -6.94 22.04
CA ASP A 39 -13.36 -8.05 21.28
C ASP A 39 -13.33 -9.35 22.09
N CYS A 40 -12.26 -9.56 22.86
CA CYS A 40 -12.08 -10.78 23.66
C CYS A 40 -12.86 -10.76 24.97
N VAL A 41 -13.18 -9.57 25.50
CA VAL A 41 -13.91 -9.46 26.78
C VAL A 41 -15.33 -10.00 26.66
N GLN A 42 -15.99 -9.78 25.52
CA GLN A 42 -17.39 -10.15 25.32
C GLN A 42 -17.62 -11.66 25.34
N SER A 43 -16.59 -12.45 25.05
CA SER A 43 -16.72 -13.90 24.88
C SER A 43 -16.13 -14.72 26.02
N ASN A 44 -15.34 -14.13 26.93
CA ASN A 44 -14.44 -14.91 27.80
C ASN A 44 -14.36 -14.47 29.26
N VAL A 45 -15.07 -13.42 29.70
CA VAL A 45 -14.85 -12.85 31.04
C VAL A 45 -16.15 -12.46 31.73
N ASP A 46 -16.39 -13.05 32.89
CA ASP A 46 -17.39 -12.56 33.85
C ASP A 46 -16.82 -11.35 34.60
N LYS A 47 -17.53 -10.20 34.58
CA LYS A 47 -17.20 -8.95 35.30
C LYS A 47 -15.85 -8.28 34.97
N PRO A 48 -15.65 -7.82 33.74
CA PRO A 48 -14.43 -7.12 33.37
C PRO A 48 -14.35 -5.69 33.93
N TYR A 49 -13.19 -5.30 34.49
CA TYR A 49 -12.93 -3.92 34.91
C TYR A 49 -12.21 -3.16 33.80
N ARG A 50 -12.72 -2.01 33.38
CA ARG A 50 -12.03 -1.20 32.36
C ARG A 50 -10.71 -0.62 32.91
N ASN A 51 -9.59 -0.92 32.26
CA ASN A 51 -8.27 -0.45 32.63
C ASN A 51 -7.97 0.94 32.04
N VAL A 52 -8.67 1.97 32.55
CA VAL A 52 -8.53 3.37 32.10
C VAL A 52 -7.12 3.91 32.36
N ALA A 53 -6.41 3.41 33.37
CA ALA A 53 -5.05 3.80 33.66
C ALA A 53 -4.11 3.40 32.52
N LEU A 54 -4.21 2.16 32.04
CA LEU A 54 -3.45 1.69 30.89
C LEU A 54 -3.82 2.48 29.63
N GLU A 55 -5.11 2.69 29.35
CA GLU A 55 -5.54 3.50 28.19
C GLU A 55 -4.86 4.89 28.17
N LYS A 56 -4.77 5.57 29.32
CA LYS A 56 -4.09 6.88 29.43
C LYS A 56 -2.59 6.82 29.16
N ILE A 57 -1.94 5.71 29.49
CA ILE A 57 -0.51 5.50 29.20
C ILE A 57 -0.32 5.26 27.69
N LEU A 58 -1.19 4.43 27.10
CA LEU A 58 -1.08 4.01 25.70
C LEU A 58 -1.30 5.14 24.69
N VAL A 59 -1.99 6.22 25.06
CA VAL A 59 -2.12 7.43 24.23
C VAL A 59 -0.76 7.98 23.74
N LYS A 60 0.34 7.69 24.45
CA LYS A 60 1.70 8.12 24.07
C LYS A 60 2.46 7.10 23.21
N ILE A 61 1.89 5.94 22.93
CA ILE A 61 2.54 4.84 22.21
C ILE A 61 2.04 4.78 20.77
N PHE A 62 2.95 4.46 19.86
CA PHE A 62 2.63 4.11 18.48
C PHE A 62 2.64 2.59 18.33
N PHE A 63 1.54 2.04 17.83
CA PHE A 63 1.40 0.61 17.58
C PHE A 63 1.69 0.31 16.12
N PRO A 64 2.51 -0.72 15.81
CA PRO A 64 2.68 -1.16 14.45
C PRO A 64 1.39 -1.82 13.93
N CYS A 65 1.18 -1.76 12.62
CA CYS A 65 0.06 -2.44 12.00
C CYS A 65 0.15 -3.97 12.16
N LYS A 66 -0.98 -4.62 12.48
CA LYS A 66 -1.08 -6.08 12.50
C LYS A 66 -0.69 -6.76 11.17
N ASN A 67 -0.76 -6.01 10.06
CA ASN A 67 -0.36 -6.47 8.74
C ASN A 67 1.12 -6.15 8.42
N GLN A 68 1.96 -5.87 9.42
CA GLN A 68 3.39 -5.61 9.24
C GLN A 68 4.12 -6.77 8.58
N THR A 69 3.75 -8.01 8.92
CA THR A 69 4.25 -9.23 8.29
C THR A 69 3.95 -9.29 6.78
N TYR A 70 2.85 -8.66 6.35
CA TYR A 70 2.46 -8.52 4.94
C TYR A 70 3.06 -7.29 4.26
N GLY A 71 3.87 -6.49 4.97
CA GLY A 71 4.59 -5.33 4.42
C GLY A 71 4.04 -3.97 4.86
N CYS A 72 3.07 -3.90 5.78
CA CYS A 72 2.62 -2.62 6.30
C CYS A 72 3.66 -2.00 7.26
N THR A 73 4.26 -0.88 6.88
CA THR A 73 5.22 -0.15 7.72
C THR A 73 4.58 0.96 8.56
N THR A 74 3.25 1.10 8.50
CA THR A 74 2.53 2.13 9.25
C THR A 74 2.49 1.78 10.73
N ALA A 75 2.84 2.76 11.55
CA ALA A 75 2.51 2.79 12.96
C ALA A 75 1.49 3.91 13.20
N TYR A 76 0.53 3.67 14.09
CA TYR A 76 -0.57 4.59 14.41
C TYR A 76 -0.67 4.79 15.92
N LYS A 77 -1.28 5.89 16.36
CA LYS A 77 -1.45 6.13 17.81
C LYS A 77 -2.57 5.26 18.36
N PHE A 78 -2.56 5.06 19.67
CA PHE A 78 -3.67 4.44 20.37
C PHE A 78 -5.02 5.08 20.01
N GLY A 79 -6.00 4.27 19.64
CA GLY A 79 -7.33 4.68 19.18
C GLY A 79 -7.45 4.94 17.67
N GLU A 80 -6.36 5.02 16.93
CA GLU A 80 -6.35 5.24 15.47
C GLU A 80 -6.35 3.93 14.66
N GLU A 81 -6.40 2.78 15.33
CA GLU A 81 -6.33 1.46 14.67
C GLU A 81 -7.45 1.27 13.66
N GLU A 82 -8.71 1.53 14.02
CA GLU A 82 -9.87 1.34 13.14
C GLU A 82 -9.75 2.18 11.86
N GLU A 83 -9.31 3.42 12.03
CA GLU A 83 -9.06 4.34 10.93
C GLU A 83 -7.99 3.75 10.00
N HIS A 84 -6.88 3.25 10.55
CA HIS A 84 -5.86 2.61 9.72
C HIS A 84 -6.34 1.28 9.12
N ARG A 85 -7.02 0.44 9.88
CA ARG A 85 -7.41 -0.93 9.54
C ARG A 85 -8.35 -0.96 8.36
N SER A 86 -9.35 -0.08 8.34
CA SER A 86 -10.24 0.12 7.19
C SER A 86 -9.47 0.55 5.93
N LYS A 87 -8.36 1.28 6.12
CA LYS A 87 -7.52 1.84 5.05
C LYS A 87 -6.31 1.01 4.64
N CYS A 88 -5.97 -0.02 5.40
CA CYS A 88 -4.72 -0.73 5.24
C CYS A 88 -4.72 -1.54 3.94
N CYS A 89 -3.85 -1.18 2.99
CA CYS A 89 -3.75 -1.87 1.69
C CYS A 89 -3.08 -3.25 1.78
N PHE A 90 -2.53 -3.57 2.96
CA PHE A 90 -1.97 -4.86 3.30
C PHE A 90 -2.96 -5.73 4.09
N LYS A 91 -4.20 -5.25 4.29
CA LYS A 91 -5.27 -6.10 4.83
C LYS A 91 -5.47 -7.29 3.90
N GLN A 92 -5.57 -8.47 4.49
CA GLN A 92 -5.94 -9.67 3.75
C GLN A 92 -7.37 -9.51 3.26
N VAL A 93 -7.60 -9.85 1.99
CA VAL A 93 -8.90 -9.89 1.35
C VAL A 93 -9.06 -11.20 0.60
N HIS A 94 -10.28 -11.70 0.51
CA HIS A 94 -10.59 -12.80 -0.40
C HIS A 94 -11.05 -12.29 -1.77
N CYS A 95 -11.08 -13.20 -2.74
CA CYS A 95 -11.64 -12.88 -4.05
C CYS A 95 -13.16 -12.60 -3.98
N PRO A 96 -13.66 -11.53 -4.66
CA PRO A 96 -15.09 -11.25 -4.75
C PRO A 96 -15.89 -12.37 -5.41
N PHE A 97 -15.23 -13.17 -6.24
CA PHE A 97 -15.84 -14.28 -6.97
C PHE A 97 -15.84 -15.60 -6.18
N ARG A 98 -15.42 -15.60 -4.91
CA ARG A 98 -15.41 -16.81 -4.08
C ARG A 98 -16.80 -17.45 -3.95
N ARG A 99 -17.84 -16.65 -3.76
CA ARG A 99 -19.22 -17.15 -3.59
C ARG A 99 -19.84 -17.69 -4.88
N ASN A 100 -19.78 -16.91 -5.96
CA ASN A 100 -20.49 -17.24 -7.20
C ASN A 100 -19.67 -18.05 -8.20
N HIS A 101 -18.34 -18.09 -8.05
CA HIS A 101 -17.43 -18.84 -8.94
C HIS A 101 -16.46 -19.77 -8.20
N GLY A 102 -16.57 -19.91 -6.87
CA GLY A 102 -15.74 -20.84 -6.10
C GLY A 102 -14.26 -20.47 -6.01
N CYS A 103 -13.87 -19.24 -6.37
CA CYS A 103 -12.47 -18.82 -6.32
C CYS A 103 -11.93 -18.86 -4.89
N GLN A 104 -10.82 -19.58 -4.68
CA GLN A 104 -10.23 -19.74 -3.35
C GLN A 104 -9.14 -18.72 -3.03
N TRP A 105 -8.88 -17.78 -3.95
CA TRP A 105 -7.81 -16.81 -3.77
C TRP A 105 -8.02 -15.94 -2.53
N ASN A 106 -6.93 -15.77 -1.79
CA ASN A 106 -6.76 -14.87 -0.67
C ASN A 106 -5.43 -14.14 -0.83
N GLY A 107 -5.39 -12.86 -0.47
CA GLY A 107 -4.17 -12.09 -0.55
C GLY A 107 -4.33 -10.68 -0.03
N THR A 108 -3.28 -9.88 -0.13
CA THR A 108 -3.38 -8.47 0.27
C THR A 108 -4.30 -7.71 -0.67
N TYR A 109 -4.97 -6.70 -0.14
CA TYR A 109 -5.84 -5.83 -0.93
C TYR A 109 -5.14 -5.30 -2.21
N GLY A 110 -3.85 -4.96 -2.16
CA GLY A 110 -3.10 -4.53 -3.35
C GLY A 110 -3.00 -5.57 -4.48
N LYS A 111 -3.10 -6.87 -4.18
CA LYS A 111 -3.02 -7.96 -5.17
C LYS A 111 -4.32 -8.29 -5.87
N ILE A 112 -5.45 -7.81 -5.36
CA ILE A 112 -6.75 -8.20 -5.88
C ILE A 112 -6.93 -7.79 -7.35
N HIS A 113 -6.36 -6.64 -7.74
CA HIS A 113 -6.37 -6.17 -9.12
C HIS A 113 -5.62 -7.12 -10.06
N GLU A 114 -4.42 -7.55 -9.67
CA GLU A 114 -3.60 -8.47 -10.47
C GLU A 114 -4.30 -9.83 -10.58
N HIS A 115 -4.77 -10.38 -9.47
CA HIS A 115 -5.51 -11.64 -9.43
C HIS A 115 -6.74 -11.59 -10.34
N VAL A 116 -7.59 -10.56 -10.22
CA VAL A 116 -8.80 -10.42 -11.03
C VAL A 116 -8.45 -10.27 -12.51
N ASN A 117 -7.45 -9.48 -12.86
CA ASN A 117 -7.03 -9.31 -14.25
C ASN A 117 -6.50 -10.61 -14.87
N LYS A 118 -5.87 -11.48 -14.07
CA LYS A 118 -5.27 -12.72 -14.54
C LYS A 118 -6.26 -13.87 -14.58
N ASP A 119 -7.04 -14.04 -13.52
CA ASP A 119 -7.85 -15.24 -13.28
C ASP A 119 -9.36 -14.99 -13.53
N HIS A 120 -9.78 -13.72 -13.66
CA HIS A 120 -11.18 -13.31 -13.81
C HIS A 120 -11.38 -12.22 -14.89
N ASP A 121 -10.54 -12.20 -15.92
CA ASP A 121 -10.57 -11.23 -17.03
C ASP A 121 -11.95 -11.09 -17.69
N LYS A 122 -12.67 -12.20 -17.89
CA LYS A 122 -14.01 -12.25 -18.49
C LYS A 122 -15.10 -11.60 -17.62
N LEU A 123 -14.85 -11.49 -16.31
CA LEU A 123 -15.76 -10.89 -15.34
C LEU A 123 -15.48 -9.40 -15.12
N LEU A 124 -14.46 -8.85 -15.78
CA LEU A 124 -14.20 -7.42 -15.83
C LEU A 124 -15.09 -6.75 -16.88
N LYS A 125 -15.77 -5.68 -16.46
CA LYS A 125 -16.59 -4.82 -17.31
C LYS A 125 -16.02 -3.41 -17.30
N LYS A 126 -16.07 -2.74 -18.46
CA LYS A 126 -15.71 -1.31 -18.57
C LYS A 126 -16.75 -0.39 -17.93
N HIS A 127 -18.00 -0.83 -17.84
CA HIS A 127 -19.10 -0.04 -17.30
C HIS A 127 -19.95 -0.93 -16.39
N ALA A 128 -20.59 -0.32 -15.40
CA ALA A 128 -21.53 -0.99 -14.51
C ALA A 128 -22.89 -1.20 -15.18
N LYS A 129 -22.91 -1.80 -16.38
CA LYS A 129 -24.10 -2.00 -17.20
C LYS A 129 -24.29 -3.49 -17.52
N PHE A 130 -25.49 -3.99 -17.28
CA PHE A 130 -25.88 -5.38 -17.54
C PHE A 130 -27.36 -5.45 -17.91
N LEU A 131 -27.73 -6.54 -18.58
CA LEU A 131 -29.10 -6.84 -18.98
C LEU A 131 -29.65 -7.87 -18.01
N ILE A 132 -30.85 -7.63 -17.51
CA ILE A 132 -31.60 -8.63 -16.74
C ILE A 132 -32.82 -9.11 -17.53
N ASN A 133 -33.16 -10.38 -17.36
CA ASN A 133 -34.40 -10.94 -17.87
C ASN A 133 -35.44 -10.99 -16.74
N LEU A 134 -36.55 -10.29 -16.89
CA LEU A 134 -37.58 -10.18 -15.84
C LEU A 134 -38.36 -11.47 -15.61
N ASN A 135 -38.14 -12.49 -16.44
CA ASN A 135 -38.82 -13.79 -16.38
C ASN A 135 -37.84 -14.91 -15.98
N GLN A 136 -36.63 -14.60 -15.54
CA GLN A 136 -35.64 -15.58 -15.09
C GLN A 136 -35.01 -15.20 -13.75
N ASN A 137 -34.83 -16.21 -12.89
CA ASN A 137 -33.98 -16.06 -11.72
C ASN A 137 -32.53 -15.99 -12.19
N GLU A 138 -31.81 -14.98 -11.72
CA GLU A 138 -30.40 -14.82 -12.05
C GLU A 138 -29.64 -14.23 -10.88
N LYS A 139 -28.38 -14.63 -10.73
CA LYS A 139 -27.43 -14.04 -9.79
C LYS A 139 -26.11 -13.88 -10.51
N HIS A 140 -25.47 -12.73 -10.35
CA HIS A 140 -24.19 -12.50 -10.98
C HIS A 140 -23.36 -11.50 -10.20
N THR A 141 -22.06 -11.72 -10.17
CA THR A 141 -21.07 -10.79 -9.65
C THR A 141 -20.13 -10.40 -10.77
N PHE A 142 -19.81 -9.12 -10.90
CA PHE A 142 -18.80 -8.65 -11.84
C PHE A 142 -18.07 -7.44 -11.27
N ILE A 143 -16.92 -7.11 -11.86
CA ILE A 143 -16.09 -5.99 -11.42
C ILE A 143 -16.04 -4.94 -12.51
N VAL A 144 -16.11 -3.68 -12.10
CA VAL A 144 -15.98 -2.51 -12.98
C VAL A 144 -14.59 -1.91 -12.79
N SER A 145 -13.86 -1.69 -13.87
CA SER A 145 -12.45 -1.25 -13.83
C SER A 145 -12.17 0.10 -14.51
N ASN A 146 -13.19 0.80 -15.00
CA ASN A 146 -13.02 2.09 -15.65
C ASN A 146 -13.20 3.25 -14.66
N GLY A 147 -12.12 3.98 -14.38
CA GLY A 147 -12.08 5.03 -13.36
C GLY A 147 -11.91 4.46 -11.96
N ASN A 148 -12.99 3.95 -11.37
CA ASN A 148 -13.01 3.44 -9.99
C ASN A 148 -13.24 1.92 -10.00
N PHE A 149 -12.51 1.20 -9.14
CA PHE A 149 -12.60 -0.25 -9.04
C PHE A 149 -13.65 -0.64 -8.00
N PHE A 150 -14.72 -1.31 -8.43
CA PHE A 150 -15.79 -1.76 -7.55
C PHE A 150 -16.45 -3.05 -8.06
N VAL A 151 -17.03 -3.79 -7.12
CA VAL A 151 -17.82 -5.00 -7.35
C VAL A 151 -19.28 -4.62 -7.42
N VAL A 152 -19.99 -5.17 -8.40
CA VAL A 152 -21.45 -5.19 -8.44
C VAL A 152 -21.88 -6.63 -8.25
N ASP A 153 -22.71 -6.85 -7.23
CA ASP A 153 -23.38 -8.13 -6.99
C ASP A 153 -24.89 -7.93 -7.04
N TYR A 154 -25.59 -8.80 -7.74
CA TYR A 154 -27.05 -8.72 -7.82
C TYR A 154 -27.69 -10.10 -7.87
N MET A 155 -28.94 -10.14 -7.42
CA MET A 155 -29.80 -11.31 -7.41
C MET A 155 -31.21 -10.87 -7.79
N ASN A 156 -31.71 -11.43 -8.89
CA ASN A 156 -33.10 -11.32 -9.30
C ASN A 156 -33.86 -12.56 -8.84
N ASP A 157 -34.92 -12.36 -8.05
CA ASP A 157 -35.83 -13.41 -7.63
C ASP A 157 -37.25 -13.12 -8.15
N LEU A 158 -37.71 -13.99 -9.04
CA LEU A 158 -39.01 -13.91 -9.70
C LEU A 158 -40.17 -13.98 -8.72
N ASN A 159 -40.02 -14.73 -7.63
CA ASN A 159 -41.11 -14.95 -6.69
C ASN A 159 -41.44 -13.68 -5.90
N SER A 160 -40.43 -12.86 -5.65
CA SER A 160 -40.59 -11.59 -4.95
C SER A 160 -40.83 -10.40 -5.89
N GLY A 161 -40.49 -10.52 -7.18
CA GLY A 161 -40.52 -9.40 -8.12
C GLY A 161 -39.54 -8.28 -7.73
N ILE A 162 -38.50 -8.64 -6.96
CA ILE A 162 -37.52 -7.74 -6.38
C ILE A 162 -36.14 -8.14 -6.90
N LEU A 163 -35.42 -7.15 -7.43
CA LEU A 163 -33.99 -7.29 -7.65
C LEU A 163 -33.24 -6.73 -6.45
N LYS A 164 -32.45 -7.59 -5.82
CA LYS A 164 -31.54 -7.20 -4.75
C LYS A 164 -30.17 -6.95 -5.35
N TYR A 165 -29.49 -5.87 -4.96
CA TYR A 165 -28.14 -5.56 -5.44
C TYR A 165 -27.30 -4.92 -4.35
N ASN A 166 -26.00 -4.92 -4.59
CA ASN A 166 -25.01 -4.33 -3.71
C ASN A 166 -23.81 -3.85 -4.53
N ILE A 167 -23.23 -2.73 -4.11
CA ILE A 167 -22.05 -2.14 -4.74
C ILE A 167 -20.97 -2.03 -3.67
N ALA A 168 -19.92 -2.84 -3.80
CA ALA A 168 -18.77 -2.79 -2.91
C ALA A 168 -17.61 -2.11 -3.62
N ILE A 169 -17.18 -0.96 -3.12
CA ILE A 169 -16.10 -0.20 -3.72
C ILE A 169 -14.80 -0.58 -3.02
N PHE A 170 -13.75 -0.77 -3.80
CA PHE A 170 -12.48 -1.16 -3.22
C PHE A 170 -11.87 -0.01 -2.41
N GLU A 171 -12.17 1.26 -2.64
CA GLU A 171 -11.44 2.36 -1.98
C GLU A 171 -11.59 2.42 -0.45
N PRO A 172 -10.47 2.66 0.26
CA PRO A 172 -10.49 2.96 1.68
C PRO A 172 -10.89 4.43 1.91
N ASN A 173 -11.93 4.66 2.75
CA ASN A 173 -12.62 5.93 2.99
C ASN A 173 -13.71 6.27 1.99
N ILE A 174 -14.82 5.56 2.05
CA ILE A 174 -16.04 6.02 1.41
C ILE A 174 -17.07 6.18 2.51
N ALA A 175 -17.14 7.38 3.07
CA ALA A 175 -18.33 7.75 3.81
C ALA A 175 -19.45 8.00 2.78
N GLU A 176 -20.53 7.23 2.88
CA GLU A 176 -21.86 7.54 2.33
C GLU A 176 -21.95 7.86 0.83
N GLN A 177 -21.36 7.01 -0.04
CA GLN A 177 -21.61 7.15 -1.47
C GLN A 177 -22.92 6.50 -1.88
N LYS A 178 -23.78 7.28 -2.53
CA LYS A 178 -25.03 6.81 -3.10
C LYS A 178 -24.85 6.53 -4.58
N SER A 179 -25.33 5.38 -5.00
CA SER A 179 -25.41 5.07 -6.42
C SER A 179 -26.62 5.75 -7.05
N THR A 180 -26.54 6.02 -8.34
CA THR A 180 -27.72 6.34 -9.16
C THR A 180 -27.92 5.21 -10.15
N ILE A 181 -29.17 4.83 -10.38
CA ILE A 181 -29.51 3.70 -11.23
C ILE A 181 -30.30 4.23 -12.40
N LYS A 182 -29.86 3.88 -13.61
CA LYS A 182 -30.60 4.09 -14.85
C LYS A 182 -31.11 2.74 -15.33
N LEU A 183 -32.41 2.67 -15.59
CA LEU A 183 -33.13 1.49 -16.07
C LEU A 183 -33.68 1.83 -17.46
N VAL A 184 -33.41 0.99 -18.45
CA VAL A 184 -33.84 1.21 -19.84
C VAL A 184 -34.44 -0.08 -20.38
N SER A 185 -35.59 0.00 -21.04
CA SER A 185 -36.19 -1.15 -21.72
C SER A 185 -35.27 -1.64 -22.84
N GLU A 186 -35.12 -2.96 -22.99
CA GLU A 186 -34.36 -3.53 -24.11
C GLU A 186 -35.07 -3.31 -25.46
N CYS A 187 -36.40 -3.41 -25.47
CA CYS A 187 -37.20 -3.32 -26.69
C CYS A 187 -37.60 -1.89 -27.07
N ASP A 188 -37.44 -0.94 -26.13
CA ASP A 188 -37.82 0.46 -26.30
C ASP A 188 -36.76 1.36 -25.60
N PRO A 189 -35.67 1.73 -26.31
CA PRO A 189 -34.58 2.50 -25.72
C PRO A 189 -34.99 3.90 -25.21
N ASP A 190 -36.08 4.46 -25.74
CA ASP A 190 -36.62 5.76 -25.31
C ASP A 190 -37.38 5.65 -23.99
N SER A 191 -37.87 4.45 -23.66
CA SER A 191 -38.45 4.14 -22.36
C SER A 191 -37.35 3.91 -21.32
N MET A 192 -37.09 4.96 -20.53
CA MET A 192 -36.08 4.95 -19.48
C MET A 192 -36.55 5.64 -18.20
N ILE A 193 -36.12 5.10 -17.06
CA ILE A 193 -36.28 5.73 -15.76
C ILE A 193 -34.96 5.83 -15.02
N GLN A 194 -34.85 6.83 -14.16
CA GLN A 194 -33.70 7.01 -13.28
C GLN A 194 -34.18 7.05 -11.84
N ILE A 195 -33.60 6.20 -10.99
CA ILE A 195 -33.94 6.10 -9.58
C ILE A 195 -32.71 6.36 -8.73
N LYS A 196 -32.94 6.81 -7.49
CA LYS A 196 -31.90 6.87 -6.48
C LYS A 196 -31.55 5.44 -6.08
N GLY A 197 -30.27 5.10 -6.13
CA GLY A 197 -29.75 3.84 -5.60
C GLY A 197 -29.46 3.95 -4.10
N GLY A 198 -29.05 2.83 -3.54
CA GLY A 198 -28.69 2.70 -2.14
C GLY A 198 -27.24 3.05 -1.86
N GLU A 199 -26.86 2.84 -0.60
CA GLU A 199 -25.52 3.12 -0.10
C GLU A 199 -24.53 2.07 -0.61
N CYS A 200 -23.37 2.54 -1.04
CA CYS A 200 -22.25 1.70 -1.40
C CYS A 200 -21.46 1.38 -0.14
N VAL A 201 -20.90 0.18 -0.06
CA VAL A 201 -20.06 -0.24 1.08
C VAL A 201 -18.59 -0.31 0.69
N SER A 202 -17.72 -0.30 1.69
CA SER A 202 -16.30 -0.60 1.49
C SER A 202 -16.08 -2.11 1.37
N TYR A 203 -15.19 -2.52 0.46
CA TYR A 203 -14.83 -3.92 0.31
C TYR A 203 -14.09 -4.47 1.56
N SER A 204 -14.66 -5.47 2.23
CA SER A 204 -14.12 -6.14 3.43
C SER A 204 -14.30 -7.67 3.39
N ASN A 205 -13.61 -8.39 4.28
CA ASN A 205 -13.79 -9.85 4.45
C ASN A 205 -15.12 -10.24 5.10
N GLU A 206 -15.82 -9.29 5.71
CA GLU A 206 -17.15 -9.52 6.30
C GLU A 206 -18.22 -9.61 5.20
N LEU A 207 -17.89 -9.24 3.96
CA LEU A 207 -18.75 -9.41 2.77
C LEU A 207 -18.93 -10.87 2.34
N PHE A 208 -18.48 -11.86 3.13
CA PHE A 208 -18.71 -13.28 2.86
C PHE A 208 -20.17 -13.69 3.09
N GLU A 209 -20.89 -12.97 3.95
CA GLU A 209 -22.29 -13.25 4.29
C GLU A 209 -23.29 -12.37 3.52
N TRP A 210 -22.80 -11.61 2.53
CA TRP A 210 -23.54 -10.50 1.94
C TRP A 210 -24.80 -10.96 1.17
N ILE A 211 -25.97 -10.82 1.79
CA ILE A 211 -27.23 -10.83 1.06
C ILE A 211 -27.38 -9.42 0.49
N PRO A 212 -27.65 -9.24 -0.82
CA PRO A 212 -27.82 -7.90 -1.34
C PRO A 212 -28.97 -7.19 -0.61
N GLU A 213 -28.70 -6.01 -0.04
CA GLU A 213 -29.66 -5.31 0.85
C GLU A 213 -30.45 -4.24 0.10
N ASN A 214 -29.84 -3.64 -0.92
CA ASN A 214 -30.52 -2.63 -1.72
C ASN A 214 -31.50 -3.29 -2.68
N ILE A 215 -32.69 -2.69 -2.79
CA ILE A 215 -33.83 -3.28 -3.49
C ILE A 215 -34.26 -2.38 -4.67
N ILE A 216 -34.51 -3.01 -5.82
CA ILE A 216 -35.28 -2.45 -6.92
C ILE A 216 -36.56 -3.27 -7.04
N ASP A 217 -37.71 -2.60 -6.90
CA ASP A 217 -39.02 -3.21 -7.17
C ASP A 217 -39.23 -3.31 -8.69
N LEU A 218 -39.06 -4.52 -9.23
CA LEU A 218 -39.18 -4.77 -10.66
C LEU A 218 -40.63 -4.73 -11.12
N ASN A 219 -41.61 -5.03 -10.27
CA ASN A 219 -43.02 -4.96 -10.62
C ASN A 219 -43.43 -3.52 -10.92
N LYS A 220 -43.03 -2.59 -10.04
CA LYS A 220 -43.26 -1.16 -10.26
C LYS A 220 -42.48 -0.65 -11.48
N THR A 221 -41.24 -1.09 -11.63
CA THR A 221 -40.35 -0.67 -12.72
C THR A 221 -40.87 -1.13 -14.09
N LYS A 222 -41.38 -2.35 -14.17
CA LYS A 222 -41.93 -2.96 -15.40
C LYS A 222 -43.11 -2.15 -15.94
N LEU A 223 -44.00 -1.68 -15.06
CA LEU A 223 -45.14 -0.83 -15.44
C LEU A 223 -44.70 0.52 -16.01
N LEU A 224 -43.64 1.12 -15.46
CA LEU A 224 -43.11 2.41 -15.91
C LEU A 224 -42.33 2.34 -17.23
N LEU A 225 -41.88 1.15 -17.61
CA LEU A 225 -41.03 0.92 -18.79
C LEU A 225 -41.77 0.25 -19.97
N ASN A 226 -43.10 0.38 -20.03
CA ASN A 226 -43.94 -0.25 -21.06
C ASN A 226 -43.92 -1.79 -21.04
N ASN A 227 -43.85 -2.39 -19.85
CA ASN A 227 -43.87 -3.85 -19.63
C ASN A 227 -42.84 -4.66 -20.45
N PRO A 228 -41.54 -4.34 -20.34
CA PRO A 228 -40.51 -5.04 -21.09
C PRO A 228 -40.32 -6.48 -20.59
N THR A 229 -39.73 -7.33 -21.42
CA THR A 229 -39.27 -8.68 -21.00
C THR A 229 -37.87 -8.64 -20.38
N SER A 230 -37.06 -7.65 -20.76
CA SER A 230 -35.70 -7.46 -20.28
C SER A 230 -35.40 -5.98 -20.05
N ILE A 231 -34.54 -5.67 -19.08
CA ILE A 231 -34.16 -4.30 -18.73
C ILE A 231 -32.63 -4.18 -18.66
N TRP A 232 -32.10 -3.14 -19.31
CA TRP A 232 -30.72 -2.70 -19.09
C TRP A 232 -30.63 -1.91 -17.80
N ILE A 233 -29.84 -2.40 -16.85
CA ILE A 233 -29.52 -1.70 -15.60
C ILE A 233 -28.12 -1.12 -15.73
N SER A 234 -27.99 0.18 -15.43
CA SER A 234 -26.72 0.88 -15.38
C SER A 234 -26.55 1.59 -14.04
N PHE A 235 -25.48 1.26 -13.31
CA PHE A 235 -25.11 1.97 -12.11
C PHE A 235 -24.13 3.10 -12.42
N THR A 236 -24.41 4.29 -11.89
CA THR A 236 -23.44 5.38 -11.84
C THR A 236 -23.15 5.68 -10.38
N VAL A 237 -21.94 5.31 -9.96
CA VAL A 237 -21.42 5.66 -8.63
C VAL A 237 -20.84 7.05 -8.74
N GLN A 238 -21.53 8.04 -8.18
CA GLN A 238 -20.93 9.34 -7.98
C GLN A 238 -19.99 9.20 -6.80
N VAL A 239 -18.72 8.91 -7.10
CA VAL A 239 -17.68 8.98 -6.10
C VAL A 239 -17.53 10.45 -5.72
N GLN A 240 -18.31 10.89 -4.73
CA GLN A 240 -17.98 12.08 -4.00
C GLN A 240 -16.62 11.76 -3.39
N GLN A 241 -15.56 12.32 -3.96
CA GLN A 241 -14.33 12.54 -3.21
C GLN A 241 -14.79 13.08 -1.86
N ASN A 242 -14.42 12.39 -0.78
CA ASN A 242 -14.90 12.63 0.58
C ASN A 242 -15.11 14.13 0.88
N ALA A 243 -15.85 14.44 1.96
CA ALA A 243 -15.84 15.77 2.58
C ALA A 243 -14.42 16.41 2.72
N ASN A 244 -13.35 15.63 2.60
CA ASN A 244 -11.96 16.06 2.45
C ASN A 244 -11.60 16.78 1.12
N ALA A 245 -12.43 16.80 0.08
CA ALA A 245 -12.25 17.70 -1.06
C ALA A 245 -12.38 19.18 -0.64
N LYS A 246 -13.01 19.47 0.51
CA LYS A 246 -12.92 20.78 1.19
C LYS A 246 -11.60 20.99 1.93
N LEU A 247 -10.84 19.95 2.28
CA LEU A 247 -9.55 20.05 2.98
C LEU A 247 -8.37 20.34 2.03
N VAL A 248 -8.45 19.94 0.76
CA VAL A 248 -7.44 20.21 -0.29
C VAL A 248 -7.60 21.63 -0.90
N LYS A 249 -8.56 22.44 -0.42
CA LYS A 249 -9.01 23.70 -1.06
C LYS A 249 -8.00 24.84 -1.15
N SER A 250 -6.86 24.74 -0.50
CA SER A 250 -5.91 25.84 -0.55
C SER A 250 -5.20 25.84 -1.90
N LYS A 251 -5.41 26.94 -2.65
CA LYS A 251 -4.72 27.20 -3.92
C LYS A 251 -3.26 27.62 -3.70
N ILE A 252 -2.78 27.67 -2.46
CA ILE A 252 -1.41 28.10 -2.14
C ILE A 252 -0.40 27.23 -2.90
N SER A 253 -0.61 25.91 -2.95
CA SER A 253 0.27 25.00 -3.67
C SER A 253 0.36 25.24 -5.18
N ASP A 254 -0.65 25.89 -5.80
CA ASP A 254 -0.67 26.19 -7.23
C ASP A 254 0.28 27.33 -7.63
N PHE A 255 0.63 28.21 -6.68
CA PHE A 255 1.57 29.31 -6.90
C PHE A 255 3.02 28.85 -6.89
N PHE A 256 3.30 27.69 -6.29
CA PHE A 256 4.65 27.18 -6.09
C PHE A 256 4.89 26.00 -7.03
N LYS A 257 5.46 26.27 -8.20
CA LYS A 257 5.75 25.25 -9.22
C LYS A 257 7.22 24.94 -9.33
N CYS A 258 7.52 23.66 -9.55
CA CYS A 258 8.85 23.20 -9.89
C CYS A 258 9.25 23.75 -11.26
N VAL A 259 10.38 24.45 -11.34
CA VAL A 259 10.90 25.02 -12.60
C VAL A 259 11.19 23.93 -13.65
N GLN A 260 11.44 22.69 -13.21
CA GLN A 260 11.79 21.60 -14.12
C GLN A 260 10.58 20.85 -14.68
N CYS A 261 9.61 20.49 -13.85
CA CYS A 261 8.48 19.64 -14.26
C CYS A 261 7.13 20.35 -14.24
N SER A 262 7.10 21.63 -13.90
CA SER A 262 5.89 22.47 -13.80
C SER A 262 4.82 21.94 -12.83
N SER A 263 5.13 20.89 -12.06
CA SER A 263 4.24 20.33 -11.05
C SER A 263 4.29 21.17 -9.77
N ASN A 264 3.19 21.17 -9.01
CA ASN A 264 3.14 21.82 -7.70
C ASN A 264 4.23 21.27 -6.78
N LEU A 265 4.92 22.17 -6.07
CA LEU A 265 5.98 21.83 -5.14
C LEU A 265 5.41 21.11 -3.91
N LYS A 266 6.12 20.06 -3.50
CA LYS A 266 5.85 19.26 -2.30
C LYS A 266 7.15 19.13 -1.52
N LEU A 267 7.09 19.11 -0.19
CA LEU A 267 8.28 19.01 0.63
C LEU A 267 8.94 17.64 0.54
N PRO A 268 10.29 17.56 0.56
CA PRO A 268 11.24 18.67 0.61
C PRO A 268 11.40 19.38 -0.75
N ILE A 269 11.73 20.67 -0.70
CA ILE A 269 11.98 21.52 -1.88
C ILE A 269 13.42 22.02 -1.90
N PHE A 270 13.94 22.29 -3.09
CA PHE A 270 15.34 22.68 -3.29
C PHE A 270 15.44 23.97 -4.08
N GLU A 271 16.42 24.79 -3.75
CA GLU A 271 16.63 26.11 -4.33
C GLU A 271 18.06 26.31 -4.84
N HIS A 272 18.16 26.98 -5.99
CA HIS A 272 19.39 27.60 -6.47
C HIS A 272 19.07 28.87 -7.25
N ASN A 273 19.69 30.01 -6.90
CA ASN A 273 19.49 31.30 -7.58
C ASN A 273 18.00 31.64 -7.78
N ASN A 274 17.20 31.54 -6.71
CA ASN A 274 15.75 31.75 -6.70
C ASN A 274 14.93 30.80 -7.62
N LYS A 275 15.54 29.73 -8.14
CA LYS A 275 14.84 28.68 -8.88
C LYS A 275 14.51 27.55 -7.92
N LEU A 276 13.23 27.21 -7.84
CA LEU A 276 12.73 26.14 -6.98
C LEU A 276 12.49 24.86 -7.77
N ILE A 277 12.93 23.72 -7.25
CA ILE A 277 12.66 22.40 -7.81
C ILE A 277 12.11 21.44 -6.74
N CYS A 278 11.27 20.50 -7.17
CA CYS A 278 10.72 19.48 -6.29
C CYS A 278 11.76 18.38 -6.04
N SER A 279 11.56 17.63 -4.95
CA SER A 279 12.33 16.43 -4.62
C SER A 279 12.46 15.44 -5.78
N TYR A 280 11.36 15.15 -6.49
CA TYR A 280 11.39 14.24 -7.64
C TYR A 280 12.36 14.68 -8.74
N CYS A 281 12.40 15.98 -9.04
CA CYS A 281 13.32 16.54 -10.02
C CYS A 281 14.74 16.61 -9.48
N TYR A 282 14.92 17.02 -8.23
CA TYR A 282 16.23 17.07 -7.59
C TYR A 282 16.91 15.69 -7.57
N TYR A 283 16.15 14.62 -7.33
CA TYR A 283 16.67 13.25 -7.35
C TYR A 283 16.77 12.64 -8.75
N SER A 284 16.15 13.25 -9.76
CA SER A 284 16.24 12.80 -11.15
C SER A 284 17.69 12.84 -11.65
N PRO A 285 18.13 11.86 -12.48
CA PRO A 285 19.48 11.82 -13.01
C PRO A 285 19.68 12.83 -14.16
N ARG A 286 18.60 13.50 -14.59
CA ARG A 286 18.60 14.44 -15.73
C ARG A 286 19.03 15.86 -15.36
N ILE A 287 19.34 16.14 -14.09
CA ILE A 287 19.64 17.50 -13.61
C ILE A 287 21.01 17.51 -12.91
N THR A 288 21.81 18.53 -13.22
CA THR A 288 23.04 18.86 -12.49
C THR A 288 22.70 19.37 -11.08
N LYS A 289 23.10 18.60 -10.07
CA LYS A 289 22.68 18.76 -8.66
C LYS A 289 23.54 19.76 -7.88
N GLU A 290 24.70 20.12 -8.41
CA GLU A 290 25.84 20.71 -7.67
C GLU A 290 25.54 22.04 -6.97
N ASN A 291 24.42 22.66 -7.33
CA ASN A 291 24.09 24.02 -6.94
C ASN A 291 22.77 24.15 -6.14
N PHE A 292 21.94 23.11 -6.11
CA PHE A 292 20.64 23.14 -5.43
C PHE A 292 20.76 22.69 -3.98
N LYS A 293 20.32 23.53 -3.05
CA LYS A 293 20.30 23.25 -1.61
C LYS A 293 18.87 23.05 -1.13
N MET A 294 18.68 22.13 -0.19
CA MET A 294 17.37 21.92 0.43
C MET A 294 16.99 23.18 1.23
N ILE A 295 15.78 23.68 1.02
CA ILE A 295 15.25 24.77 1.82
C ILE A 295 14.95 24.25 3.23
N ALA A 296 15.26 25.07 4.23
CA ALA A 296 15.04 24.72 5.63
C ALA A 296 13.55 24.43 5.92
N PRO A 297 13.22 23.40 6.74
CA PRO A 297 11.84 23.03 7.05
C PRO A 297 11.02 24.14 7.75
N ASP A 298 11.68 25.06 8.43
CA ASP A 298 11.11 26.17 9.19
C ASP A 298 10.94 27.47 8.38
N SER A 299 11.42 27.50 7.13
CA SER A 299 11.22 28.64 6.23
C SER A 299 9.74 28.92 5.97
N SER A 300 9.41 30.17 5.62
CA SER A 300 8.01 30.58 5.36
C SER A 300 7.33 29.72 4.30
N ILE A 301 8.02 29.44 3.18
CA ILE A 301 7.48 28.58 2.11
C ILE A 301 7.29 27.13 2.59
N SER A 302 8.23 26.58 3.36
CA SER A 302 8.10 25.23 3.89
C SER A 302 6.95 25.12 4.88
N ARG A 303 6.77 26.09 5.77
CA ARG A 303 5.65 26.11 6.73
C ARG A 303 4.30 26.23 6.02
N LEU A 304 4.21 27.05 4.97
CA LEU A 304 3.00 27.16 4.16
C LEU A 304 2.67 25.83 3.49
N LEU A 305 3.61 25.23 2.75
CA LEU A 305 3.39 23.96 2.06
C LEU A 305 3.14 22.80 3.04
N ALA A 306 3.72 22.82 4.25
CA ALA A 306 3.50 21.77 5.25
C ALA A 306 2.05 21.70 5.73
N GLU A 307 1.36 22.84 5.82
CA GLU A 307 -0.03 22.92 6.28
C GLU A 307 -1.05 22.52 5.22
N GLU A 308 -0.64 22.49 3.96
CA GLU A 308 -1.48 22.09 2.85
C GLU A 308 -1.82 20.59 2.92
N ASN A 309 -3.03 20.24 2.49
CA ASN A 309 -3.45 18.87 2.31
C ASN A 309 -3.28 18.49 0.84
N TYR A 310 -2.51 17.45 0.57
CA TYR A 310 -2.27 16.94 -0.77
C TYR A 310 -2.92 15.58 -0.94
N GLN A 311 -3.56 15.37 -2.08
CA GLN A 311 -3.93 14.03 -2.51
C GLN A 311 -2.68 13.29 -3.03
N CYS A 312 -2.56 12.02 -2.66
CA CYS A 312 -1.53 11.14 -3.22
C CYS A 312 -1.66 11.07 -4.75
N ARG A 313 -0.53 11.16 -5.47
CA ARG A 313 -0.52 11.06 -6.94
C ARG A 313 -0.77 9.66 -7.50
N ASN A 314 -0.64 8.61 -6.68
CA ASN A 314 -0.75 7.23 -7.18
C ASN A 314 -2.22 6.89 -7.43
N LYS A 315 -2.54 6.38 -8.63
CA LYS A 315 -3.90 6.26 -9.19
C LYS A 315 -4.93 5.59 -8.27
N HIS A 316 -4.51 4.63 -7.45
CA HIS A 316 -5.38 3.87 -6.55
C HIS A 316 -5.24 4.30 -5.08
N CYS A 317 -4.44 5.33 -4.80
CA CYS A 317 -4.30 5.89 -3.47
C CYS A 317 -5.25 7.08 -3.27
N GLY A 318 -6.33 6.87 -2.51
CA GLY A 318 -7.27 7.93 -2.11
C GLY A 318 -6.83 8.77 -0.90
N GLN A 319 -5.60 8.60 -0.41
CA GLN A 319 -5.17 9.27 0.82
C GLN A 319 -4.89 10.77 0.60
N ILE A 320 -5.33 11.56 1.58
CA ILE A 320 -5.04 13.00 1.68
C ILE A 320 -4.10 13.19 2.86
N ILE A 321 -2.97 13.85 2.60
CA ILE A 321 -1.80 13.86 3.48
C ILE A 321 -1.24 15.27 3.56
N LYS A 322 -0.80 15.67 4.76
CA LYS A 322 -0.13 16.94 4.99
C LYS A 322 1.17 17.05 4.19
N GLY A 323 1.51 18.27 3.75
CA GLY A 323 2.66 18.51 2.88
C GLY A 323 4.01 18.08 3.44
N ASN A 324 4.17 18.05 4.76
CA ASN A 324 5.38 17.56 5.41
C ASN A 324 5.60 16.03 5.23
N SER A 325 4.56 15.29 4.86
CA SER A 325 4.56 13.82 4.81
C SER A 325 4.18 13.27 3.43
N ILE A 326 3.65 14.11 2.52
CA ILE A 326 3.12 13.66 1.23
C ILE A 326 4.18 12.95 0.37
N VAL A 327 5.39 13.49 0.22
CA VAL A 327 6.42 12.84 -0.63
C VAL A 327 6.86 11.52 -0.02
N LYS A 328 7.08 11.48 1.31
CA LYS A 328 7.41 10.23 2.02
C LYS A 328 6.32 9.18 1.80
N HIS A 329 5.05 9.58 1.90
CA HIS A 329 3.95 8.69 1.58
C HIS A 329 3.97 8.25 0.11
N GLU A 330 4.08 9.16 -0.85
CA GLU A 330 4.00 8.83 -2.29
C GLU A 330 5.09 7.85 -2.73
N ILE A 331 6.29 7.98 -2.16
CA ILE A 331 7.43 7.06 -2.28
C ILE A 331 7.06 5.70 -1.68
N SER A 332 6.59 5.71 -0.43
CA SER A 332 6.25 4.48 0.29
C SER A 332 4.86 3.88 -0.03
N CYS A 333 4.15 4.44 -1.02
CA CYS A 333 2.73 4.18 -1.21
C CYS A 333 2.52 2.75 -1.74
N PRO A 334 1.60 1.96 -1.14
CA PRO A 334 1.34 0.58 -1.55
C PRO A 334 0.77 0.44 -2.98
N PHE A 335 0.19 1.52 -3.52
CA PHE A 335 -0.34 1.62 -4.88
C PHE A 335 0.62 2.27 -5.86
N ARG A 336 1.83 2.61 -5.42
CA ARG A 336 2.87 3.10 -6.32
C ARG A 336 3.17 2.02 -7.35
N LEU A 337 3.12 2.37 -8.62
CA LEU A 337 3.50 1.46 -9.71
C LEU A 337 5.02 1.44 -9.84
N HIS A 338 5.57 0.24 -9.99
CA HIS A 338 6.98 0.01 -10.29
C HIS A 338 7.08 -1.05 -11.40
N LYS A 339 8.15 -0.99 -12.19
CA LYS A 339 8.47 -2.00 -13.20
C LYS A 339 9.40 -3.05 -12.63
N CYS A 340 9.01 -4.32 -12.69
CA CYS A 340 9.86 -5.42 -12.24
C CYS A 340 11.22 -5.43 -12.95
N PHE A 341 12.32 -5.43 -12.20
CA PHE A 341 13.68 -5.53 -12.75
C PHE A 341 14.01 -6.89 -13.39
N VAL A 342 13.10 -7.88 -13.28
CA VAL A 342 13.27 -9.22 -13.86
C VAL A 342 12.42 -9.42 -15.11
N CYS A 343 11.14 -9.01 -15.11
CA CYS A 343 10.20 -9.27 -16.20
C CYS A 343 9.59 -8.03 -16.86
N ASP A 344 9.99 -6.82 -16.42
CA ASP A 344 9.48 -5.53 -16.89
C ASP A 344 7.97 -5.26 -16.75
N ASN A 345 7.21 -6.19 -16.17
CA ASN A 345 5.80 -5.99 -15.86
C ASN A 345 5.60 -4.85 -14.86
N GLU A 346 4.54 -4.07 -15.04
CA GLU A 346 4.11 -3.07 -14.06
C GLU A 346 3.34 -3.76 -12.92
N LEU A 347 3.76 -3.48 -11.69
CA LEU A 347 3.10 -3.98 -10.49
C LEU A 347 3.01 -2.90 -9.42
N VAL A 348 2.02 -3.02 -8.54
CA VAL A 348 1.88 -2.12 -7.39
C VAL A 348 2.83 -2.53 -6.27
N GLN A 349 3.39 -1.56 -5.55
CA GLN A 349 4.42 -1.74 -4.52
C GLN A 349 4.07 -2.82 -3.48
N SER A 350 2.80 -2.91 -3.09
CA SER A 350 2.32 -3.87 -2.09
C SER A 350 2.45 -5.34 -2.50
N VAL A 351 2.62 -5.65 -3.78
CA VAL A 351 2.78 -7.03 -4.28
C VAL A 351 4.23 -7.37 -4.61
N ALA A 352 5.11 -6.38 -4.63
CA ALA A 352 6.48 -6.50 -5.12
C ALA A 352 7.26 -7.60 -4.42
N LYS A 353 7.19 -7.69 -3.08
CA LYS A 353 7.93 -8.70 -2.31
C LYS A 353 7.67 -10.11 -2.83
N GLU A 354 6.40 -10.49 -2.92
CA GLU A 354 6.04 -11.83 -3.35
C GLU A 354 6.34 -12.06 -4.83
N HIS A 355 6.13 -11.04 -5.67
CA HIS A 355 6.47 -11.10 -7.08
C HIS A 355 7.97 -11.40 -7.31
N TYR A 356 8.87 -10.74 -6.60
CA TYR A 356 10.31 -11.01 -6.69
C TYR A 356 10.67 -12.40 -6.13
N ILE A 357 10.04 -12.83 -5.03
CA ILE A 357 10.23 -14.19 -4.50
C ILE A 357 9.80 -15.25 -5.53
N ASN A 358 8.70 -15.03 -6.25
CA ASN A 358 8.23 -15.92 -7.32
C ASN A 358 9.19 -15.98 -8.52
N HIS A 359 9.99 -14.93 -8.73
CA HIS A 359 11.11 -14.94 -9.69
C HIS A 359 12.36 -15.65 -9.17
N GLY A 360 12.32 -16.24 -7.97
CA GLY A 360 13.46 -16.89 -7.33
C GLY A 360 14.51 -15.90 -6.82
N VAL A 361 14.12 -14.65 -6.53
CA VAL A 361 15.00 -13.62 -5.98
C VAL A 361 14.98 -13.70 -4.45
N GLU A 362 16.15 -13.78 -3.82
CA GLU A 362 16.26 -13.95 -2.37
C GLU A 362 15.97 -12.63 -1.63
N TYR A 363 15.12 -12.67 -0.60
CA TYR A 363 14.76 -11.49 0.20
C TYR A 363 15.59 -11.40 1.49
N PHE A 364 16.03 -10.20 1.86
CA PHE A 364 16.66 -9.93 3.16
C PHE A 364 16.13 -8.65 3.83
N THR A 365 16.13 -8.59 5.17
CA THR A 365 15.64 -7.45 5.96
C THR A 365 16.76 -6.57 6.49
N ASP A 366 17.71 -7.16 7.22
CA ASP A 366 18.71 -6.42 7.98
C ASP A 366 20.12 -6.63 7.41
N GLU A 367 20.49 -7.90 7.25
CA GLU A 367 21.74 -8.30 6.67
C GLU A 367 21.59 -9.50 5.73
N TYR A 368 22.42 -9.52 4.70
CA TYR A 368 22.61 -10.67 3.82
C TYR A 368 24.08 -11.08 3.89
N ASN A 369 24.35 -12.35 4.18
CA ASN A 369 25.70 -12.89 4.27
C ASN A 369 25.88 -14.05 3.29
N GLN A 370 26.82 -13.91 2.35
CA GLN A 370 27.25 -14.99 1.47
C GLN A 370 28.66 -15.42 1.84
N LYS A 371 28.81 -16.67 2.27
CA LYS A 371 30.13 -17.27 2.54
C LYS A 371 30.68 -17.99 1.31
N ASN A 372 32.01 -17.98 1.16
CA ASN A 372 32.77 -18.76 0.16
C ASN A 372 32.22 -18.65 -1.26
N VAL A 373 32.35 -17.46 -1.88
CA VAL A 373 31.85 -17.17 -3.24
C VAL A 373 32.62 -17.90 -4.37
N ASN A 374 33.31 -19.01 -4.08
CA ASN A 374 34.18 -19.69 -5.04
C ASN A 374 33.42 -20.59 -5.99
N GLY A 375 33.79 -20.49 -7.27
CA GLY A 375 33.76 -21.66 -8.15
C GLY A 375 32.37 -22.15 -8.53
N MET A 376 31.34 -21.31 -8.51
CA MET A 376 30.11 -21.60 -9.23
C MET A 376 29.70 -20.43 -10.11
N HIS A 377 29.52 -20.72 -11.39
CA HIS A 377 28.86 -19.91 -12.42
C HIS A 377 27.41 -19.57 -12.04
N LYS A 378 27.17 -18.87 -10.93
CA LYS A 378 25.83 -18.58 -10.44
C LYS A 378 25.64 -17.08 -10.30
N LEU A 379 24.78 -16.58 -11.19
CA LEU A 379 24.10 -15.30 -11.02
C LEU A 379 23.20 -15.42 -9.79
N ARG A 380 23.47 -14.65 -8.74
CA ARG A 380 22.53 -14.49 -7.62
C ARG A 380 21.76 -13.19 -7.75
N LYS A 381 20.48 -13.27 -7.46
CA LYS A 381 19.56 -12.14 -7.47
C LYS A 381 18.99 -12.05 -6.06
N ILE A 382 19.30 -10.95 -5.38
CA ILE A 382 18.79 -10.67 -4.05
C ILE A 382 18.07 -9.33 -4.05
N PHE A 383 17.14 -9.13 -3.15
CA PHE A 383 16.44 -7.86 -3.01
C PHE A 383 16.04 -7.59 -1.57
N THR A 384 15.75 -6.33 -1.30
CA THR A 384 15.25 -5.88 0.00
C THR A 384 14.24 -4.76 -0.20
N LEU A 385 13.44 -4.52 0.85
CA LEU A 385 12.44 -3.47 0.92
C LEU A 385 12.80 -2.51 2.05
N LEU A 386 13.44 -1.40 1.70
CA LEU A 386 13.86 -0.39 2.68
C LEU A 386 12.94 0.82 2.56
N GLU A 387 12.19 1.15 3.62
CA GLU A 387 11.18 2.22 3.60
C GLU A 387 10.21 2.13 2.39
N ASN A 388 9.84 0.90 1.99
CA ASN A 388 9.03 0.58 0.81
C ASN A 388 9.70 0.91 -0.56
N GLU A 389 11.01 1.12 -0.59
CA GLU A 389 11.81 1.09 -1.82
C GLU A 389 12.36 -0.29 -2.12
N ILE A 390 12.28 -0.70 -3.38
CA ILE A 390 12.83 -1.97 -3.85
C ILE A 390 14.29 -1.73 -4.23
N ILE A 391 15.18 -2.38 -3.50
CA ILE A 391 16.59 -2.42 -3.85
C ILE A 391 16.89 -3.81 -4.37
N TYR A 392 17.12 -3.91 -5.68
CA TYR A 392 17.42 -5.16 -6.37
C TYR A 392 18.91 -5.24 -6.67
N ILE A 393 19.53 -6.35 -6.29
CA ILE A 393 20.97 -6.55 -6.35
C ILE A 393 21.24 -7.83 -7.12
N THR A 394 21.99 -7.69 -8.21
CA THR A 394 22.49 -8.80 -9.00
C THR A 394 23.99 -8.98 -8.72
N ILE A 395 24.35 -10.17 -8.27
CA ILE A 395 25.73 -10.57 -7.99
C ILE A 395 26.10 -11.61 -9.06
N ASN A 396 27.07 -11.27 -9.90
CA ASN A 396 27.51 -12.13 -10.99
C ASN A 396 28.97 -12.54 -10.78
N CYS A 397 29.21 -13.78 -10.38
CA CYS A 397 30.54 -14.31 -10.07
C CYS A 397 31.06 -15.26 -11.16
N ILE A 398 30.91 -14.89 -12.45
CA ILE A 398 31.45 -15.70 -13.55
C ILE A 398 32.96 -15.43 -13.71
N GLY A 399 33.79 -16.43 -13.41
CA GLY A 399 35.25 -16.36 -13.59
C GLY A 399 35.99 -15.70 -12.42
N ILE A 400 37.12 -15.03 -12.70
CA ILE A 400 38.03 -14.45 -11.70
C ILE A 400 37.55 -13.05 -11.21
N GLN A 401 36.46 -12.52 -11.79
CA GLN A 401 35.97 -11.17 -11.50
C GLN A 401 34.46 -11.14 -11.18
N PRO A 402 34.05 -11.08 -9.89
CA PRO A 402 32.67 -10.81 -9.54
C PRO A 402 32.25 -9.40 -9.97
N THR A 403 31.15 -9.30 -10.72
CA THR A 403 30.49 -8.05 -11.08
C THR A 403 29.22 -7.89 -10.25
N LEU A 404 29.02 -6.67 -9.73
CA LEU A 404 27.83 -6.31 -8.96
C LEU A 404 27.00 -5.33 -9.77
N LYS A 405 25.67 -5.46 -9.69
CA LYS A 405 24.74 -4.46 -10.22
C LYS A 405 23.63 -4.21 -9.20
N VAL A 406 23.45 -2.95 -8.83
CA VAL A 406 22.38 -2.50 -7.95
C VAL A 406 21.38 -1.71 -8.77
N GLN A 407 20.09 -1.95 -8.56
CA GLN A 407 18.99 -1.26 -9.23
C GLN A 407 17.98 -0.84 -8.16
N GLN A 408 17.60 0.44 -8.21
CA GLN A 408 16.61 1.07 -7.35
C GLN A 408 16.05 2.30 -8.06
N ASP A 409 14.79 2.63 -7.80
CA ASP A 409 14.11 3.77 -8.43
C ASP A 409 14.34 5.08 -7.66
N PHE A 410 14.55 5.01 -6.34
CA PHE A 410 14.81 6.15 -5.46
C PHE A 410 15.89 5.84 -4.42
N VAL A 411 16.56 6.88 -3.93
CA VAL A 411 17.52 6.78 -2.83
C VAL A 411 16.80 6.98 -1.50
N VAL A 412 17.02 6.10 -0.53
CA VAL A 412 16.47 6.25 0.83
C VAL A 412 17.43 7.12 1.66
N HIS A 413 16.95 8.30 2.08
CA HIS A 413 17.82 9.41 2.50
C HIS A 413 18.46 9.29 3.89
N ASN A 414 18.10 8.26 4.67
CA ASN A 414 18.60 8.04 6.03
C ASN A 414 19.34 6.72 6.22
N TYR A 415 19.57 5.98 5.13
CA TYR A 415 20.19 4.67 5.18
C TYR A 415 21.31 4.58 4.16
N LYS A 416 22.43 4.00 4.57
CA LYS A 416 23.50 3.59 3.66
C LYS A 416 23.45 2.08 3.49
N LEU A 417 23.19 1.61 2.28
CA LEU A 417 23.43 0.21 1.93
C LEU A 417 24.94 0.03 1.79
N ILE A 418 25.51 -0.73 2.72
CA ILE A 418 26.93 -1.05 2.73
C ILE A 418 27.11 -2.48 2.26
N MET A 419 28.00 -2.66 1.29
CA MET A 419 28.58 -3.96 0.97
C MET A 419 29.96 -4.05 1.60
N GLU A 420 30.20 -5.11 2.35
CA GLU A 420 31.48 -5.42 2.96
C GLU A 420 32.04 -6.71 2.34
N LEU A 421 33.25 -6.62 1.79
CA LEU A 421 34.02 -7.75 1.28
C LEU A 421 35.03 -8.18 2.34
N LYS A 422 35.02 -9.47 2.70
CA LYS A 422 35.97 -10.05 3.65
C LYS A 422 36.63 -11.28 3.05
N CYS A 423 37.95 -11.38 3.15
CA CYS A 423 38.67 -12.60 2.77
C CYS A 423 38.23 -13.75 3.69
N ALA A 424 37.92 -14.92 3.11
CA ALA A 424 37.48 -16.08 3.88
C ALA A 424 38.65 -16.87 4.51
N HIS A 425 39.89 -16.60 4.12
CA HIS A 425 41.07 -17.22 4.73
C HIS A 425 41.30 -16.71 6.15
N ASN A 426 41.19 -17.58 7.15
CA ASN A 426 41.36 -17.23 8.57
C ASN A 426 42.75 -16.64 8.92
N GLN A 427 43.76 -16.87 8.07
CA GLN A 427 45.12 -16.32 8.24
C GLN A 427 45.33 -14.98 7.53
N CYS A 428 44.34 -14.50 6.77
CA CYS A 428 44.41 -13.24 6.05
C CYS A 428 44.13 -12.08 7.01
N GLN A 429 45.13 -11.22 7.23
CA GLN A 429 45.02 -10.01 8.05
C GLN A 429 44.56 -8.77 7.28
N PHE A 430 44.23 -8.91 5.99
CA PHE A 430 43.76 -7.76 5.21
C PHE A 430 42.43 -7.23 5.75
N PRO A 431 42.29 -5.88 5.88
CA PRO A 431 41.05 -5.27 6.32
C PRO A 431 39.91 -5.55 5.33
N SER A 432 38.68 -5.54 5.85
CA SER A 432 37.48 -5.63 5.03
C SER A 432 37.33 -4.39 4.14
N GLU A 433 37.03 -4.58 2.86
CA GLU A 433 36.73 -3.47 1.94
C GLU A 433 35.23 -3.14 1.99
N LYS A 434 34.88 -1.85 2.15
CA LYS A 434 33.50 -1.39 2.29
C LYS A 434 33.10 -0.46 1.16
N TYR A 435 31.96 -0.75 0.55
CA TYR A 435 31.41 0.02 -0.56
C TYR A 435 30.02 0.54 -0.19
N VAL A 436 29.80 1.83 -0.40
CA VAL A 436 28.49 2.47 -0.19
C VAL A 436 27.73 2.48 -1.52
N LEU A 437 26.56 1.85 -1.55
CA LEU A 437 25.79 1.57 -2.78
C LEU A 437 24.61 2.54 -2.98
N ASN A 438 24.71 3.76 -2.46
CA ASN A 438 23.59 4.69 -2.29
C ASN A 438 23.22 5.57 -3.49
N ALA A 439 23.84 5.42 -4.68
CA ALA A 439 23.56 6.37 -5.76
C ALA A 439 22.34 5.96 -6.62
N TYR A 440 21.70 7.00 -7.16
CA TYR A 440 20.51 6.90 -8.00
C TYR A 440 20.83 6.19 -9.32
N GLY A 441 20.07 5.14 -9.67
CA GLY A 441 20.22 4.43 -10.95
C GLY A 441 21.62 3.86 -11.22
N GLN A 442 22.41 3.62 -10.17
CA GLN A 442 23.82 3.32 -10.32
C GLN A 442 24.04 1.82 -10.56
N THR A 443 24.41 1.48 -11.79
CA THR A 443 25.12 0.21 -12.03
C THR A 443 26.55 0.39 -11.56
N THR A 444 26.84 0.03 -10.31
CA THR A 444 28.20 0.05 -9.78
C THR A 444 28.90 -1.25 -10.12
N THR A 445 29.59 -1.28 -11.27
CA THR A 445 30.47 -2.40 -11.62
C THR A 445 31.74 -2.32 -10.80
N LEU A 446 31.88 -3.20 -9.82
CA LEU A 446 33.16 -3.39 -9.13
C LEU A 446 34.09 -4.21 -10.01
N LEU A 447 35.18 -3.61 -10.48
CA LEU A 447 36.27 -4.32 -11.15
C LEU A 447 37.24 -4.82 -10.08
N THR A 448 37.32 -6.14 -9.91
CA THR A 448 38.21 -6.76 -8.92
C THR A 448 39.68 -6.68 -9.26
N SER A 449 40.05 -6.07 -10.41
CA SER A 449 41.43 -5.68 -10.72
C SER A 449 42.06 -4.78 -9.66
N ASN A 450 41.24 -4.14 -8.82
CA ASN A 450 41.66 -3.27 -7.73
C ASN A 450 41.67 -3.96 -6.36
N LEU A 451 41.25 -5.23 -6.27
CA LEU A 451 41.22 -5.98 -5.01
C LEU A 451 42.55 -6.73 -4.79
N PRO A 452 42.99 -6.91 -3.54
CA PRO A 452 44.20 -7.67 -3.24
C PRO A 452 44.11 -9.14 -3.68
N LYS A 453 45.24 -9.76 -4.06
CA LYS A 453 45.34 -11.16 -4.53
C LYS A 453 44.63 -12.18 -3.63
N CYS A 454 44.59 -11.96 -2.31
CA CYS A 454 43.92 -12.83 -1.35
C CYS A 454 42.38 -12.87 -1.48
N PHE A 455 41.77 -11.93 -2.21
CA PHE A 455 40.34 -11.91 -2.54
C PHE A 455 40.01 -12.63 -3.85
N HIS A 456 40.99 -13.18 -4.59
CA HIS A 456 40.73 -13.90 -5.84
C HIS A 456 40.33 -15.37 -5.62
N GLU A 457 40.69 -15.92 -4.45
CA GLU A 457 40.32 -17.27 -4.08
C GLU A 457 39.00 -17.23 -3.33
N GLN A 458 38.92 -17.00 -2.01
CA GLN A 458 37.67 -17.02 -1.24
C GLN A 458 37.26 -15.67 -0.65
N VAL A 459 36.07 -15.19 -1.06
CA VAL A 459 35.46 -13.94 -0.57
C VAL A 459 34.13 -14.23 0.10
N ASN A 460 33.92 -13.58 1.24
CA ASN A 460 32.63 -13.44 1.90
C ASN A 460 32.06 -12.06 1.56
N VAL A 461 30.79 -12.03 1.13
CA VAL A 461 30.08 -10.79 0.80
C VAL A 461 29.00 -10.58 1.84
N LYS A 462 28.99 -9.41 2.48
CA LYS A 462 27.96 -9.00 3.42
C LYS A 462 27.28 -7.73 2.93
N PHE A 463 25.94 -7.71 2.91
CA PHE A 463 25.15 -6.49 2.74
C PHE A 463 24.47 -6.16 4.06
N TYR A 464 24.48 -4.89 4.46
CA TYR A 464 23.78 -4.40 5.63
C TYR A 464 23.48 -2.90 5.52
N PHE A 465 22.55 -2.43 6.35
CA PHE A 465 22.21 -1.01 6.43
C PHE A 465 22.95 -0.31 7.58
N SER A 466 23.48 0.89 7.32
CA SER A 466 24.00 1.78 8.35
C SER A 466 23.09 3.00 8.48
N SER A 467 22.56 3.25 9.68
CA SER A 467 21.83 4.48 10.00
C SER A 467 22.80 5.64 10.20
N SER A 468 22.63 6.74 9.47
CA SER A 468 23.44 7.96 9.64
C SER A 468 23.10 8.79 10.90
N ILE A 469 22.38 8.23 11.88
CA ILE A 469 22.01 8.91 13.14
C ILE A 469 23.10 8.79 14.21
N LEU A 470 24.18 8.03 13.97
CA LEU A 470 25.34 8.00 14.86
C LEU A 470 26.59 8.39 14.06
N CYS A 471 27.34 9.34 14.63
CA CYS A 471 28.61 9.92 14.14
C CYS A 471 28.49 11.20 13.30
N ASN A 472 27.95 12.26 13.90
CA ASN A 472 28.71 13.52 13.96
C ASN A 472 29.40 13.55 15.33
N ASN A 473 30.69 13.27 15.35
CA ASN A 473 31.67 13.78 16.31
C ASN A 473 33.03 13.71 15.64
#